data_AF-A0A2J6W560-F1
#
_entry.id   AF-A0A2J6W560-F1
#
_cell.length_a   1.000
_cell.length_b   1.000
_cell.length_c   1.000
_cell.angle_alpha   90.00
_cell.angle_beta   90.00
_cell.angle_gamma   90.00
#
_symmetry.space_group_name_H-M   'P 1'
#
loop_
_entity.id
_entity.type
_entity.pdbx_description
1 polymer ?
#
loop_
_entity_poly.entity_id
_entity_poly.type
_entity_poly.pdbx_seq_one_letter_code
_entity_poly.pdbx_strand_id
1 'polypeptide(L)'
;MSIAYNPLVLAANAMIIVPILVLLLLVAVIYLLKWLLKASYEIEKTEPYKKVPFESSNPPKGVGKGRMTFQYFGYLIMFLAMEPAVVLLTFIAVSPKELISKTILLYLVLILVFAPLLAYAAYEAKRVKNWMFG
;
A
#
# COMPACT_ATOMS: atom_id res chain seq x y z
N MET A 1 32.64 17.48 16.68
CA MET A 1 31.29 17.06 16.27
C MET A 1 31.08 15.63 16.74
N SER A 2 29.97 15.33 17.43
CA SER A 2 29.64 13.95 17.81
C SER A 2 29.39 13.10 16.56
N ILE A 3 29.81 11.83 16.60
CA ILE A 3 29.64 10.83 15.51
C ILE A 3 28.17 10.74 15.07
N ALA A 4 27.24 11.00 15.99
CA ALA A 4 25.80 11.00 15.74
C ALA A 4 25.33 12.05 14.72
N TYR A 5 26.08 13.15 14.52
CA TYR A 5 25.72 14.22 13.57
C TYR A 5 26.51 14.15 12.25
N ASN A 6 27.27 13.08 12.02
CA ASN A 6 27.94 12.88 10.75
C ASN A 6 26.87 12.68 9.64
N PRO A 7 26.94 13.43 8.52
CA PRO A 7 25.94 13.32 7.44
C PRO A 7 25.83 11.92 6.86
N LEU A 8 26.92 11.14 6.83
CA LEU A 8 26.88 9.74 6.38
C LEU A 8 26.12 8.85 7.35
N VAL A 9 26.26 9.11 8.66
CA VAL A 9 25.53 8.38 9.71
C VAL A 9 24.05 8.75 9.68
N LEU A 10 23.70 10.03 9.51
CA LEU A 10 22.32 10.46 9.31
C LEU A 10 21.70 9.82 8.05
N ALA A 11 22.43 9.83 6.93
CA ALA A 11 21.96 9.22 5.69
C ALA A 11 21.74 7.71 5.84
N ALA A 12 22.69 6.99 6.44
CA ALA A 12 22.54 5.55 6.71
C ALA A 12 21.35 5.26 7.65
N ASN A 13 21.18 6.06 8.70
CA ASN A 13 20.06 5.91 9.62
C ASN A 13 18.72 6.11 8.90
N ALA A 14 18.59 7.17 8.10
CA ALA A 14 17.36 7.51 7.39
C ALA A 14 17.04 6.57 6.23
N MET A 15 18.04 6.13 5.47
CA MET A 15 17.85 5.35 4.25
C MET A 15 17.85 3.84 4.48
N ILE A 16 18.46 3.35 5.56
CA ILE A 16 18.66 1.91 5.78
C ILE A 16 18.04 1.48 7.10
N ILE A 17 18.46 2.08 8.22
CA ILE A 17 18.08 1.60 9.54
C ILE A 17 16.58 1.80 9.80
N VAL A 18 16.06 3.01 9.56
CA VAL A 18 14.64 3.32 9.76
C VAL A 18 13.74 2.47 8.86
N PRO A 19 13.98 2.36 7.54
CA PRO A 19 13.15 1.49 6.68
C PRO A 19 13.16 0.02 7.10
N ILE A 20 14.32 -0.54 7.48
CA ILE A 20 14.42 -1.92 7.95
C ILE A 20 13.65 -2.10 9.27
N LEU A 21 13.79 -1.18 10.22
CA LEU A 21 13.03 -1.24 11.48
C LEU A 21 11.53 -1.19 11.25
N VAL A 22 11.05 -0.30 10.39
CA VAL A 22 9.63 -0.19 10.03
C VAL A 22 9.15 -1.49 9.36
N LEU A 23 9.95 -2.07 8.46
CA LEU A 23 9.63 -3.35 7.82
C LEU A 23 9.54 -4.49 8.85
N LEU A 24 10.50 -4.60 9.74
CA LEU A 24 10.52 -5.62 10.80
C LEU A 24 9.33 -5.46 11.75
N LEU A 25 9.01 -4.23 12.14
CA LEU A 25 7.84 -3.92 12.96
C LEU A 25 6.56 -4.37 12.24
N LEU A 26 6.41 -4.04 10.95
CA LEU A 26 5.24 -4.41 10.16
C LEU A 26 5.08 -5.94 10.06
N VAL A 27 6.17 -6.66 9.79
CA VAL A 27 6.18 -8.13 9.77
C VAL A 27 5.81 -8.69 11.15
N ALA A 28 6.37 -8.14 12.22
CA ALA A 28 6.07 -8.57 13.59
C ALA A 28 4.59 -8.34 13.94
N VAL A 29 4.01 -7.19 13.57
CA VAL A 29 2.59 -6.89 13.77
C VAL A 29 1.71 -7.85 12.98
N ILE A 30 2.02 -8.13 11.71
CA ILE A 30 1.25 -9.10 10.92
C ILE A 30 1.28 -10.49 11.58
N TYR A 31 2.46 -10.92 12.04
CA TYR A 31 2.59 -12.23 12.68
C TYR A 31 1.86 -12.28 14.03
N LEU A 32 1.94 -11.21 14.81
CA LEU A 32 1.19 -11.04 16.05
C LEU A 32 -0.31 -11.09 15.80
N LEU A 33 -0.82 -10.36 14.81
CA LEU A 33 -2.23 -10.39 14.43
C LEU A 33 -2.65 -11.79 13.98
N LYS A 34 -1.84 -12.47 13.18
CA LYS A 34 -2.11 -13.87 12.78
C LYS A 34 -2.21 -14.79 13.99
N TRP A 35 -1.34 -14.60 14.98
CA TRP A 35 -1.35 -15.39 16.20
C TRP A 35 -2.56 -15.07 17.09
N LEU A 36 -2.89 -13.79 17.29
CA LEU A 36 -4.02 -13.32 18.08
C LEU A 36 -5.38 -13.67 17.47
N LEU A 37 -5.49 -13.57 16.14
CA LEU A 37 -6.72 -13.84 15.39
C LEU A 37 -6.85 -15.33 15.01
N LYS A 38 -5.93 -16.19 15.46
CA LYS A 38 -6.02 -17.62 15.21
C LYS A 38 -7.28 -18.16 15.91
N ALA A 39 -8.23 -18.66 15.12
CA ALA A 39 -9.41 -19.31 15.66
C ALA A 39 -9.02 -20.52 16.52
N SER A 40 -9.74 -20.72 17.64
CA SER A 40 -9.52 -21.88 18.51
C SER A 40 -9.76 -23.18 17.75
N TYR A 41 -8.78 -24.08 17.79
CA TYR A 41 -8.80 -25.36 17.05
C TYR A 41 -10.03 -26.21 17.38
N GLU A 42 -10.49 -26.17 18.63
CA GLU A 42 -11.66 -26.89 19.11
C GLU A 42 -12.95 -26.44 18.39
N ILE A 43 -13.09 -25.15 18.10
CA ILE A 43 -14.25 -24.59 17.39
C ILE A 43 -14.16 -24.90 15.88
N GLU A 44 -12.95 -24.96 15.32
CA GLU A 44 -12.75 -25.30 13.90
C GLU A 44 -13.09 -26.75 13.58
N LYS A 45 -12.79 -27.68 14.48
CA LYS A 45 -12.98 -29.11 14.24
C LYS A 45 -14.46 -29.49 14.18
N THR A 46 -15.31 -28.76 14.89
CA THR A 46 -16.76 -29.02 14.96
C THR A 46 -17.55 -28.41 13.82
N GLU A 47 -16.98 -27.48 13.04
CA GLU A 47 -17.71 -26.76 11.99
C GLU A 47 -17.43 -27.38 10.61
N PRO A 48 -18.32 -28.27 10.09
CA PRO A 48 -18.12 -28.93 8.81
C PRO A 48 -18.15 -27.94 7.63
N TYR A 49 -18.77 -26.77 7.82
CA TYR A 49 -18.92 -25.78 6.76
C TYR A 49 -17.76 -24.77 6.70
N LYS A 50 -16.79 -24.83 7.61
CA LYS A 50 -15.70 -23.83 7.68
C LYS A 50 -14.82 -23.78 6.43
N LYS A 51 -14.64 -24.92 5.76
CA LYS A 51 -13.73 -25.07 4.61
C LYS A 51 -14.44 -25.08 3.26
N VAL A 52 -15.78 -25.11 3.26
CA VAL A 52 -16.54 -25.00 2.01
C VAL A 52 -16.76 -23.52 1.70
N PRO A 53 -16.71 -23.13 0.41
CA PRO A 53 -17.07 -21.79 0.01
C PRO A 53 -18.48 -21.45 0.50
N PHE A 54 -18.66 -20.25 1.02
CA PHE A 54 -19.99 -19.72 1.28
C PHE A 54 -20.72 -19.60 -0.05
N GLU A 55 -21.82 -20.33 -0.19
CA GLU A 55 -22.67 -20.33 -1.38
C GLU A 55 -24.10 -20.03 -0.92
N SER A 56 -24.93 -19.47 -1.80
CA SER A 56 -26.31 -19.06 -1.47
C SER A 56 -27.27 -20.27 -1.39
N SER A 57 -26.90 -21.27 -0.58
CA SER A 57 -27.57 -22.57 -0.39
C SER A 57 -27.68 -23.46 -1.63
N ASN A 58 -27.05 -23.09 -2.75
CA ASN A 58 -26.98 -23.91 -3.96
C ASN A 58 -25.67 -24.72 -3.96
N PRO A 59 -25.61 -25.96 -4.49
CA PRO A 59 -24.34 -26.63 -4.70
C PRO A 59 -23.48 -25.82 -5.69
N PRO A 60 -22.17 -25.65 -5.45
CA PRO A 60 -21.30 -24.90 -6.35
C PRO A 60 -21.33 -25.54 -7.74
N LYS A 61 -21.77 -24.77 -8.74
CA LYS A 61 -21.88 -25.22 -10.13
C LYS A 61 -21.16 -24.23 -11.05
N GLY A 62 -20.33 -24.75 -11.95
CA GLY A 62 -19.57 -23.97 -12.92
C GLY A 62 -18.13 -23.67 -12.48
N VAL A 63 -17.45 -22.84 -13.27
CA VAL A 63 -16.07 -22.41 -12.98
C VAL A 63 -16.07 -21.18 -12.07
N GLY A 64 -15.46 -21.29 -10.88
CA GLY A 64 -15.35 -20.21 -9.90
C GLY A 64 -14.43 -19.05 -10.30
N LYS A 65 -14.02 -18.97 -11.57
CA LYS A 65 -13.20 -17.87 -12.09
C LYS A 65 -14.11 -16.83 -12.70
N GLY A 66 -14.48 -15.82 -11.91
CA GLY A 66 -14.96 -14.56 -12.46
C GLY A 66 -13.89 -13.94 -13.35
N ARG A 67 -14.29 -13.27 -14.43
CA ARG A 67 -13.37 -12.46 -15.24
C ARG A 67 -12.74 -11.42 -14.31
N MET A 68 -11.44 -11.54 -14.08
CA MET A 68 -10.72 -10.61 -13.20
C MET A 68 -10.70 -9.25 -13.87
N THR A 69 -11.54 -8.33 -13.40
CA THR A 69 -11.55 -6.96 -13.89
C THR A 69 -10.35 -6.25 -13.29
N PHE A 70 -9.34 -5.98 -14.12
CA PHE A 70 -8.19 -5.15 -13.79
C PHE A 70 -8.56 -3.69 -13.49
N GLN A 71 -9.84 -3.36 -13.38
CA GLN A 71 -10.31 -2.04 -12.99
C GLN A 71 -9.72 -1.60 -11.63
N TYR A 72 -9.61 -2.53 -10.68
CA TYR A 72 -8.97 -2.26 -9.38
C TYR A 72 -7.48 -1.95 -9.48
N PHE A 73 -6.82 -2.42 -10.54
CA PHE A 73 -5.41 -2.14 -10.76
C PHE A 73 -5.16 -0.66 -11.07
N GLY A 74 -6.03 -0.02 -11.86
CA GLY A 74 -5.95 1.43 -12.10
C GLY A 74 -6.10 2.25 -10.81
N TYR A 75 -7.01 1.85 -9.92
CA TYR A 75 -7.15 2.48 -8.60
C TYR A 75 -5.93 2.24 -7.69
N LEU A 76 -5.32 1.06 -7.76
CA LEU A 76 -4.09 0.75 -7.01
C LEU A 76 -2.93 1.63 -7.48
N ILE A 77 -2.76 1.81 -8.79
CA ILE A 77 -1.74 2.71 -9.35
C ILE A 77 -1.98 4.15 -8.89
N MET A 78 -3.24 4.62 -8.93
CA MET A 78 -3.56 5.97 -8.45
C MET A 78 -3.24 6.15 -6.97
N PHE A 79 -3.55 5.14 -6.15
CA PHE A 79 -3.21 5.15 -4.73
C PHE A 79 -1.70 5.23 -4.50
N LEU A 80 -0.92 4.36 -5.16
CA LEU A 80 0.54 4.32 -5.04
C LEU A 80 1.21 5.60 -5.56
N ALA A 81 0.66 6.22 -6.61
CA ALA A 81 1.16 7.49 -7.13
C ALA A 81 0.85 8.68 -6.21
N MET A 82 -0.24 8.63 -5.44
CA MET A 82 -0.64 9.70 -4.53
C MET A 82 0.07 9.64 -3.18
N GLU A 83 0.44 8.44 -2.71
CA GLU A 83 1.07 8.22 -1.41
C GLU A 83 2.31 9.11 -1.17
N PRO A 84 3.31 9.19 -2.08
CA PRO A 84 4.48 10.06 -1.88
C PRO A 84 4.14 11.54 -1.74
N ALA A 85 3.10 12.01 -2.44
CA ALA A 85 2.64 13.39 -2.35
C ALA A 85 2.08 13.69 -0.96
N VAL A 86 1.30 12.77 -0.39
CA VAL A 86 0.77 12.92 0.98
C VAL A 86 1.89 12.91 2.01
N VAL A 87 2.88 12.02 1.86
CA VAL A 87 4.04 11.96 2.77
C VAL A 87 4.84 13.27 2.74
N LEU A 88 5.02 13.87 1.56
CA LEU A 88 5.70 15.16 1.42
C LEU A 88 4.97 16.34 2.09
N LEU A 89 3.65 16.31 2.19
CA LEU A 89 2.91 17.32 2.96
C LEU A 89 3.32 17.31 4.44
N THR A 90 3.53 16.13 5.01
CA THR A 90 4.03 15.99 6.40
C THR A 90 5.44 16.57 6.52
N PHE A 91 6.31 16.37 5.52
CA PHE A 91 7.63 16.97 5.51
C PHE A 91 7.58 18.50 5.43
N ILE A 92 6.67 19.08 4.64
CA ILE A 92 6.47 20.54 4.59
C ILE A 92 6.04 21.06 5.96
N ALA A 93 5.10 20.36 6.63
CA ALA A 93 4.58 20.77 7.93
C ALA A 93 5.65 20.79 9.05
N VAL A 94 6.66 19.92 8.97
CA VAL A 94 7.72 19.79 9.98
C VAL A 94 9.04 20.45 9.54
N SER A 95 9.13 20.96 8.30
CA SER A 95 10.37 21.51 7.72
C SER A 95 10.81 22.79 8.44
N PRO A 96 12.12 22.96 8.75
CA PRO A 96 12.68 24.24 9.18
C PRO A 96 12.41 25.36 8.16
N LYS A 97 12.28 26.60 8.65
CA LYS A 97 11.93 27.77 7.80
C LYS A 97 12.92 27.97 6.65
N GLU A 98 14.19 27.61 6.86
CA GLU A 98 15.27 27.75 5.89
C GLU A 98 15.16 26.75 4.74
N LEU A 99 14.45 25.63 4.94
CA LEU A 99 14.30 24.54 3.98
C LEU A 99 12.92 24.50 3.33
N ILE A 100 11.95 25.26 3.84
CA ILE A 100 10.55 25.20 3.39
C ILE A 100 10.39 25.43 1.89
N SER A 101 11.16 26.36 1.31
CA SER A 101 11.16 26.65 -0.12
C SER A 101 11.62 25.45 -0.96
N LYS A 102 12.65 24.74 -0.50
CA LYS A 102 13.16 23.53 -1.16
C LYS A 102 12.17 22.37 -1.03
N THR A 103 11.53 22.21 0.13
CA THR A 103 10.51 21.17 0.34
C THR A 103 9.27 21.41 -0.53
N ILE A 104 8.82 22.66 -0.66
CA ILE A 104 7.71 23.04 -1.55
C ILE A 104 8.09 22.79 -3.02
N LEU A 105 9.30 23.17 -3.44
CA LEU A 105 9.77 22.91 -4.80
C LEU A 105 9.83 21.42 -5.11
N LEU A 106 10.32 20.59 -4.18
CA LEU A 106 10.31 19.14 -4.32
C LEU A 106 8.89 18.58 -4.48
N TYR A 107 7.93 19.09 -3.68
CA TYR A 107 6.52 18.70 -3.77
C TYR A 107 5.91 19.05 -5.12
N LEU A 108 6.18 20.24 -5.65
CA LEU A 108 5.69 20.66 -6.97
C LEU A 108 6.28 19.82 -8.11
N VAL A 109 7.58 19.52 -8.05
CA VAL A 109 8.23 18.61 -9.01
C VAL A 109 7.60 17.23 -8.95
N LEU A 110 7.33 16.72 -7.75
CA LEU A 110 6.67 15.43 -7.58
C LEU A 110 5.26 15.45 -8.19
N ILE A 111 4.44 16.46 -7.91
CA ILE A 111 3.11 16.60 -8.55
C ILE A 111 3.26 16.61 -10.07
N LEU A 112 4.19 17.40 -10.61
CA LEU A 112 4.37 17.51 -12.06
C LEU A 112 4.71 16.16 -12.71
N VAL A 113 5.55 15.34 -12.06
CA VAL A 113 5.95 14.02 -12.54
C VAL A 113 4.80 13.00 -12.43
N PHE A 114 4.05 13.02 -11.33
CA PHE A 114 3.01 12.02 -11.07
C PHE A 114 1.63 12.39 -11.63
N ALA A 115 1.33 13.67 -11.87
CA ALA A 115 0.08 14.12 -12.47
C ALA A 115 -0.26 13.43 -13.82
N PRO A 116 0.67 13.28 -14.79
CA PRO A 116 0.36 12.59 -16.04
C PRO A 116 0.08 11.09 -15.82
N LEU A 117 0.81 10.45 -14.89
CA LEU A 117 0.57 9.04 -14.52
C LEU A 117 -0.82 8.87 -13.88
N LEU A 118 -1.21 9.77 -12.98
CA LEU A 118 -2.53 9.80 -12.37
C LEU A 118 -3.64 10.02 -13.39
N ALA A 119 -3.46 10.97 -14.31
CA ALA A 119 -4.41 11.23 -15.38
C ALA A 119 -4.59 10.01 -16.29
N TYR A 120 -3.50 9.35 -16.68
CA TYR A 120 -3.52 8.14 -17.47
C TYR A 120 -4.21 6.98 -16.73
N ALA A 121 -3.84 6.75 -15.47
CA ALA A 121 -4.44 5.71 -14.65
C ALA A 121 -5.94 5.93 -14.43
N ALA A 122 -6.37 7.19 -14.20
CA ALA A 122 -7.78 7.55 -14.07
C ALA A 122 -8.56 7.36 -15.38
N TYR A 123 -7.93 7.66 -16.50
CA TYR A 123 -8.51 7.45 -17.83
C TYR A 123 -8.76 5.97 -18.10
N GLU A 124 -7.76 5.11 -17.86
CA GLU A 124 -7.89 3.68 -18.13
C GLU A 124 -8.75 2.94 -17.10
N ALA A 125 -8.73 3.36 -15.82
CA ALA A 125 -9.60 2.78 -14.79
C ALA A 125 -11.10 2.90 -15.12
N LYS A 126 -11.49 3.87 -15.95
CA LYS A 126 -12.88 4.07 -16.37
C LYS A 126 -13.31 3.16 -17.54
N ARG A 127 -12.37 2.50 -18.22
CA ARG A 127 -12.63 1.73 -19.44
C ARG A 127 -12.78 0.24 -19.17
N VAL A 128 -13.79 -0.13 -18.40
CA VAL A 128 -14.07 -1.53 -17.99
C VAL A 128 -14.07 -2.51 -19.17
N LYS A 129 -14.55 -2.07 -20.34
CA LYS A 129 -14.58 -2.88 -21.58
C LYS A 129 -13.20 -3.37 -22.03
N ASN A 130 -12.14 -2.60 -21.79
CA ASN A 130 -10.76 -2.96 -22.17
C ASN A 130 -10.14 -3.98 -21.21
N TRP A 131 -10.73 -4.13 -20.02
CA TRP A 131 -10.21 -4.97 -18.94
C TRP A 131 -10.98 -6.29 -18.79
N MET A 132 -12.00 -6.50 -19.61
CA MET A 132 -12.69 -7.78 -19.75
C MET A 132 -11.96 -8.57 -20.83
N PHE A 133 -10.96 -9.37 -20.46
CA PHE A 133 -10.45 -10.40 -21.35
C PHE A 133 -11.58 -11.41 -21.63
N GLY A 134 -11.91 -11.57 -22.91
CA GLY A 134 -12.88 -12.50 -23.46
C GLY A 134 -12.23 -13.36 -24.50
#